data_AF-A0A849V6M6-F1
#
_entry.id   AF-A0A849V6M6-F1
#
_cell.length_a   1.000
_cell.length_b   1.000
_cell.length_c   1.000
_cell.angle_alpha   90.00
_cell.angle_beta   90.00
_cell.angle_gamma   90.00
#
_symmetry.space_group_name_H-M   'P 1'
#
loop_
_entity.id
_entity.type
_entity.pdbx_description
1 polymer ?
#
loop_
_entity_poly.entity_id
_entity_poly.type
_entity_poly.pdbx_seq_one_letter_code
_entity_poly.pdbx_strand_id
1 'polypeptide(L)'
;MKTKSNPISRNVVLPLIFGLTAMGTAPIVGATVVTPVNIVDGGVDVNGNGLQQAVDDLNNVFLWCQGAAPVRVDIIDGFVDVNENGVITNNDSITNCDLTDETGIHGAVGFPRGDRVNIVGGLIDVDQDGIVPEFTDDLTNVQLYRD
;
A
#
# COMPACT_ATOMS: atom_id res chain seq x y z
N MET A 1 -64.79 61.88 3.28
CA MET A 1 -63.62 62.39 2.52
C MET A 1 -63.17 61.31 1.55
N LYS A 2 -62.84 61.72 0.31
CA LYS A 2 -62.56 60.89 -0.86
C LYS A 2 -61.38 59.92 -0.66
N THR A 3 -61.58 58.67 -1.06
CA THR A 3 -60.51 57.71 -1.35
C THR A 3 -59.85 58.09 -2.68
N LYS A 4 -58.52 58.21 -2.68
CA LYS A 4 -57.71 58.42 -3.89
C LYS A 4 -56.88 57.16 -4.09
N SER A 5 -57.30 56.32 -5.03
CA SER A 5 -56.49 55.24 -5.59
C SER A 5 -55.49 55.83 -6.57
N ASN A 6 -54.26 55.32 -6.59
CA ASN A 6 -53.34 55.36 -7.73
C ASN A 6 -52.15 54.40 -7.51
N PRO A 7 -51.50 53.93 -8.58
CA PRO A 7 -51.19 52.51 -8.74
C PRO A 7 -49.70 52.15 -8.92
N ILE A 8 -49.42 50.86 -8.73
CA ILE A 8 -48.40 50.01 -9.38
C ILE A 8 -46.93 50.46 -9.36
N SER A 9 -46.08 49.62 -8.77
CA SER A 9 -44.86 49.14 -9.44
C SER A 9 -44.49 47.75 -8.94
N ARG A 10 -44.59 46.76 -9.83
CA ARG A 10 -44.12 45.38 -9.64
C ARG A 10 -42.60 45.37 -9.75
N ASN A 11 -41.90 45.04 -8.67
CA ASN A 11 -40.53 44.54 -8.76
C ASN A 11 -40.56 43.04 -8.45
N VAL A 12 -40.50 42.23 -9.51
CA VAL A 12 -40.32 40.79 -9.41
C VAL A 12 -38.85 40.56 -9.05
N VAL A 13 -38.59 40.22 -7.79
CA VAL A 13 -37.28 39.73 -7.37
C VAL A 13 -37.28 38.21 -7.61
N LEU A 14 -36.55 37.75 -8.63
CA LEU A 14 -36.26 36.33 -8.81
C LEU A 14 -35.35 35.89 -7.65
N PRO A 15 -35.69 34.81 -6.91
CA PRO A 15 -34.72 34.18 -6.03
C PRO A 15 -33.69 33.42 -6.87
N LEU A 16 -32.44 33.86 -6.80
CA LEU A 16 -31.27 33.15 -7.31
C LEU A 16 -31.06 31.92 -6.39
N ILE A 17 -31.59 30.77 -6.80
CA ILE A 17 -31.31 29.49 -6.14
C ILE A 17 -29.86 29.13 -6.45
N PHE A 18 -28.96 29.39 -5.49
CA PHE A 18 -27.64 28.80 -5.51
C PHE A 18 -27.79 27.29 -5.27
N GLY A 19 -27.58 26.51 -6.33
CA GLY A 19 -27.33 25.08 -6.22
C GLY A 19 -26.05 24.88 -5.42
N LEU A 20 -26.18 24.50 -4.15
CA LEU A 20 -25.06 23.95 -3.41
C LEU A 20 -24.80 22.56 -3.99
N THR A 21 -23.76 22.49 -4.81
CA THR A 21 -23.17 21.28 -5.35
C THR A 21 -23.08 20.24 -4.25
N ALA A 22 -23.67 19.07 -4.51
CA ALA A 22 -23.39 17.86 -3.74
C ALA A 22 -21.88 17.79 -3.55
N MET A 23 -21.43 17.91 -2.31
CA MET A 23 -20.08 17.50 -1.96
C MET A 23 -20.04 16.01 -2.29
N GLY A 24 -19.49 15.68 -3.45
CA GLY A 24 -19.10 14.33 -3.76
C GLY A 24 -18.26 13.91 -2.57
N THR A 25 -18.72 12.91 -1.84
CA THR A 25 -17.85 12.15 -0.96
C THR A 25 -16.68 11.75 -1.84
N ALA A 26 -15.53 12.39 -1.63
CA ALA A 26 -14.30 11.85 -2.17
C ALA A 26 -14.27 10.38 -1.72
N PRO A 27 -13.96 9.43 -2.63
CA PRO A 27 -13.81 8.05 -2.21
C PRO A 27 -12.85 8.06 -1.02
N ILE A 28 -13.32 7.46 0.08
CA ILE A 28 -12.48 7.16 1.22
C ILE A 28 -11.28 6.41 0.63
N VAL A 29 -10.10 7.03 0.75
CA VAL A 29 -8.82 6.40 0.43
C VAL A 29 -8.86 4.99 1.00
N GLY A 30 -8.68 3.99 0.14
CA GLY A 30 -8.75 2.58 0.50
C GLY A 30 -7.98 2.34 1.78
N ALA A 31 -8.60 1.64 2.73
CA ALA A 31 -7.96 1.33 3.99
C ALA A 31 -6.75 0.45 3.70
N THR A 32 -5.54 1.00 3.76
CA THR A 32 -4.31 0.21 3.63
C THR A 32 -4.31 -0.85 4.73
N VAL A 33 -4.33 -2.11 4.33
CA VAL A 33 -4.23 -3.25 5.25
C VAL A 33 -2.76 -3.47 5.54
N VAL A 34 -2.42 -3.54 6.84
CA VAL A 34 -1.08 -3.86 7.30
C VAL A 34 -1.08 -5.32 7.77
N THR A 35 -0.23 -6.13 7.16
CA THR A 35 -0.09 -7.56 7.45
C THR A 35 1.29 -7.81 8.06
N PRO A 36 1.38 -8.24 9.33
CA PRO A 36 2.65 -8.66 9.92
C PRO A 36 3.07 -10.02 9.35
N VAL A 37 4.34 -10.14 8.98
CA VAL A 37 4.94 -11.36 8.42
C VAL A 37 6.34 -11.58 9.01
N ASN A 38 6.89 -12.77 8.81
CA ASN A 38 8.32 -13.03 8.95
C ASN A 38 8.94 -13.24 7.58
N ILE A 39 10.25 -13.01 7.48
CA ILE A 39 11.07 -13.47 6.36
C ILE A 39 11.89 -14.65 6.89
N VAL A 40 11.81 -15.79 6.21
CA VAL A 40 12.49 -17.04 6.58
C VAL A 40 13.18 -17.58 5.35
N ASP A 41 14.51 -17.68 5.40
CA ASP A 41 15.38 -18.07 4.29
C ASP A 41 15.06 -17.24 3.02
N GLY A 42 14.83 -15.94 3.20
CA GLY A 42 14.42 -14.99 2.14
C GLY A 42 12.96 -15.09 1.66
N GLY A 43 12.18 -16.07 2.11
CA GLY A 43 10.76 -16.19 1.77
C GLY A 43 9.84 -15.49 2.77
N VAL A 44 8.70 -14.99 2.31
CA VAL A 44 7.65 -14.40 3.16
C VAL A 44 6.83 -15.50 3.82
N ASP A 45 6.80 -15.50 5.16
CA ASP A 45 5.98 -16.38 6.00
C ASP A 45 4.91 -15.55 6.71
N VAL A 46 3.68 -15.61 6.19
CA VAL A 46 2.54 -14.84 6.70
C VAL A 46 1.92 -15.56 7.89
N ASN A 47 1.88 -16.88 7.85
CA ASN A 47 1.18 -17.68 8.86
C ASN A 47 2.06 -18.01 10.09
N GLY A 48 3.37 -17.78 10.01
CA GLY A 48 4.33 -17.89 11.09
C GLY A 48 4.77 -19.33 11.38
N ASN A 49 4.67 -20.25 10.43
CA ASN A 49 5.04 -21.65 10.63
C ASN A 49 6.44 -22.01 10.09
N GLY A 50 7.15 -21.05 9.49
CA GLY A 50 8.48 -21.21 8.93
C GLY A 50 8.53 -21.98 7.61
N LEU A 51 7.41 -22.10 6.89
CA LEU A 51 7.35 -22.75 5.57
C LEU A 51 6.79 -21.77 4.54
N GLN A 52 7.27 -21.88 3.31
CA GLN A 52 6.81 -21.12 2.13
C GLN A 52 5.76 -21.95 1.39
N GLN A 53 4.50 -21.49 1.36
CA GLN A 53 3.36 -22.25 0.83
C GLN A 53 2.15 -21.35 0.53
N ALA A 54 1.14 -21.87 -0.16
CA ALA A 54 -0.02 -21.12 -0.63
C ALA A 54 -0.84 -20.36 0.45
N VAL A 55 -0.66 -20.69 1.74
CA VAL A 55 -1.29 -19.92 2.83
C VAL A 55 -0.53 -18.64 3.17
N ASP A 56 0.63 -18.44 2.56
CA ASP A 56 1.46 -17.24 2.63
C ASP A 56 1.20 -16.29 1.45
N ASP A 57 0.21 -16.61 0.60
CA ASP A 57 -0.18 -15.77 -0.52
C ASP A 57 -0.76 -14.42 -0.06
N LEU A 58 -0.28 -13.34 -0.67
CA LEU A 58 -0.80 -11.98 -0.49
C LEU A 58 -0.85 -11.29 -1.84
N ASN A 59 -1.99 -10.69 -2.17
CA ASN A 59 -2.08 -9.88 -3.39
C ASN A 59 -1.88 -8.40 -3.09
N ASN A 60 -1.44 -7.66 -4.10
CA ASN A 60 -1.33 -6.20 -4.11
C ASN A 60 -0.49 -5.63 -2.95
N VAL A 61 0.62 -6.27 -2.64
CA VAL A 61 1.57 -5.77 -1.65
C VAL A 61 2.34 -4.58 -2.23
N PHE A 62 2.50 -3.51 -1.45
CA PHE A 62 3.28 -2.34 -1.83
C PHE A 62 4.69 -2.42 -1.26
N LEU A 63 5.67 -2.18 -2.14
CA LEU A 63 7.08 -2.01 -1.80
C LEU A 63 7.51 -0.58 -2.09
N TRP A 64 8.21 0.05 -1.16
CA TRP A 64 8.68 1.43 -1.33
C TRP A 64 10.13 1.44 -1.80
N CYS A 65 10.35 1.74 -3.08
CA CYS A 65 11.70 1.74 -3.63
C CYS A 65 12.26 3.16 -3.72
N GLN A 66 13.55 3.32 -3.39
CA GLN A 66 14.17 4.63 -3.25
C GLN A 66 14.04 5.47 -4.54
N GLY A 67 13.42 6.65 -4.41
CA GLY A 67 13.29 7.61 -5.51
C GLY A 67 12.25 7.23 -6.57
N ALA A 68 11.37 6.26 -6.27
CA ALA A 68 10.28 5.83 -7.13
C ALA A 68 8.93 5.90 -6.41
N ALA A 69 7.84 5.78 -7.17
CA ALA A 69 6.53 5.47 -6.59
C ALA A 69 6.53 4.04 -6.03
N PRO A 70 5.68 3.71 -5.05
CA PRO A 70 5.54 2.36 -4.55
C PRO A 70 5.25 1.38 -5.69
N VAL A 71 5.93 0.24 -5.66
CA VAL A 71 5.74 -0.85 -6.62
C VAL A 71 4.74 -1.81 -6.02
N ARG A 72 3.74 -2.21 -6.81
CA ARG A 72 2.80 -3.26 -6.44
C ARG A 72 3.40 -4.60 -6.86
N VAL A 73 3.33 -5.58 -5.98
CA VAL A 73 3.79 -6.97 -6.19
C VAL A 73 2.76 -7.94 -5.60
N ASP A 74 2.84 -9.20 -6.01
CA ASP A 74 2.11 -10.28 -5.36
C ASP A 74 3.08 -11.19 -4.60
N ILE A 75 2.60 -11.86 -3.57
CA ILE A 75 3.28 -12.94 -2.86
C ILE A 75 2.58 -14.24 -3.22
N ILE A 76 3.33 -15.19 -3.78
CA ILE A 76 2.84 -16.50 -4.25
C ILE A 76 3.71 -17.58 -3.63
N ASP A 77 3.09 -18.48 -2.87
CA ASP A 77 3.74 -19.51 -2.08
C ASP A 77 4.89 -18.95 -1.20
N GLY A 78 4.77 -17.70 -0.72
CA GLY A 78 5.81 -17.00 0.05
C GLY A 78 6.91 -16.32 -0.78
N PHE A 79 6.86 -16.39 -2.12
CA PHE A 79 7.81 -15.72 -3.01
C PHE A 79 7.20 -14.44 -3.59
N VAL A 80 8.02 -13.42 -3.84
CA VAL A 80 7.57 -12.16 -4.43
C VAL A 80 7.51 -12.26 -5.96
N ASP A 81 6.31 -12.13 -6.53
CA ASP A 81 6.10 -11.90 -7.96
C ASP A 81 6.12 -10.39 -8.22
N VAL A 82 7.27 -9.91 -8.69
CA VAL A 82 7.52 -8.48 -8.89
C VAL A 82 6.77 -7.96 -10.12
N ASN A 83 6.53 -8.82 -11.12
CA ASN A 83 5.94 -8.41 -12.39
C ASN A 83 4.46 -8.80 -12.54
N GLU A 84 3.88 -9.44 -11.52
CA GLU A 84 2.46 -9.77 -11.37
C GLU A 84 1.93 -10.65 -12.51
N ASN A 85 2.73 -11.62 -12.97
CA ASN A 85 2.33 -12.54 -14.04
C ASN A 85 1.82 -13.89 -13.52
N GLY A 86 1.87 -14.13 -12.21
CA GLY A 86 1.48 -15.37 -11.55
C GLY A 86 2.55 -16.46 -11.55
N VAL A 87 3.80 -16.16 -11.90
CA VAL A 87 4.89 -17.13 -12.05
C VAL A 87 6.18 -16.58 -11.45
N ILE A 88 6.72 -17.32 -10.49
CA ILE A 88 8.00 -16.98 -9.85
C ILE A 88 9.18 -17.41 -10.73
N THR A 89 10.01 -16.45 -11.09
CA THR A 89 11.18 -16.62 -11.95
C THR A 89 12.33 -15.71 -11.52
N ASN A 90 13.50 -15.87 -12.15
CA ASN A 90 14.63 -14.95 -11.95
C ASN A 90 14.34 -13.51 -12.41
N ASN A 91 13.29 -13.29 -13.21
CA ASN A 91 12.89 -11.94 -13.61
C ASN A 91 12.16 -11.19 -12.48
N ASP A 92 11.78 -11.89 -11.41
CA ASP A 92 11.15 -11.32 -10.23
C ASP A 92 12.21 -10.74 -9.30
N SER A 93 12.90 -9.71 -9.81
CA SER A 93 14.00 -9.06 -9.10
C SER A 93 13.81 -7.55 -9.10
N ILE A 94 14.05 -6.92 -7.96
CA ILE A 94 14.03 -5.47 -7.79
C ILE A 94 14.99 -5.10 -6.66
N THR A 95 15.59 -3.91 -6.71
CA THR A 95 16.62 -3.51 -5.73
C THR A 95 16.24 -2.22 -5.04
N ASN A 96 16.82 -1.99 -3.86
CA ASN A 96 16.64 -0.77 -3.07
C ASN A 96 15.18 -0.49 -2.70
N CYS A 97 14.46 -1.54 -2.29
CA CYS A 97 13.10 -1.43 -1.80
C CYS A 97 13.07 -1.65 -0.30
N ASP A 98 12.24 -0.89 0.39
CA ASP A 98 11.97 -1.07 1.81
C ASP A 98 10.71 -1.95 1.92
N LEU A 99 10.80 -3.00 2.75
CA LEU A 99 9.65 -3.88 3.04
C LEU A 99 8.59 -3.19 3.91
N THR A 100 8.90 -2.00 4.43
CA THR A 100 8.05 -1.24 5.35
C THR A 100 7.96 0.21 4.90
N ASP A 101 6.96 0.95 5.39
CA ASP A 101 6.71 2.31 4.90
C ASP A 101 7.88 3.29 5.11
N GLU A 102 7.81 4.40 4.37
CA GLU A 102 8.77 5.50 4.36
C GLU A 102 8.73 6.40 5.62
N THR A 103 7.83 6.20 6.58
CA THR A 103 7.60 7.14 7.70
C THR A 103 8.74 7.15 8.72
N GLY A 104 9.71 6.22 8.60
CA GLY A 104 11.00 6.34 9.25
C GLY A 104 10.98 6.21 10.77
N ILE A 105 9.89 5.72 11.37
CA ILE A 105 9.85 5.38 12.80
C ILE A 105 10.54 4.03 13.01
N HIS A 106 11.88 4.04 12.88
CA HIS A 106 12.72 2.88 13.11
C HIS A 106 12.81 2.57 14.62
N GLY A 107 12.50 1.34 15.02
CA GLY A 107 12.86 0.80 16.33
C GLY A 107 11.94 1.14 17.50
N ALA A 108 10.74 1.66 17.26
CA ALA A 108 9.70 1.71 18.30
C ALA A 108 8.90 0.40 18.32
N VAL A 109 8.60 -0.12 19.52
CA VAL A 109 7.81 -1.35 19.69
C VAL A 109 6.46 -1.19 18.97
N GLY A 110 6.19 -2.04 17.97
CA GLY A 110 4.98 -1.97 17.14
C GLY A 110 5.11 -1.16 15.84
N PHE A 111 6.29 -0.65 15.51
CA PHE A 111 6.59 0.03 14.24
C PHE A 111 7.48 -0.84 13.35
N PRO A 112 7.30 -0.78 12.03
CA PRO A 112 7.99 -1.68 11.14
C PRO A 112 9.41 -1.19 10.83
N ARG A 113 10.32 -2.16 10.67
CA ARG A 113 11.73 -1.91 10.46
C ARG A 113 11.97 -1.66 8.96
N GLY A 114 12.33 -0.43 8.60
CA GLY A 114 12.72 -0.02 7.23
C GLY A 114 14.06 -0.60 6.80
N ASP A 115 14.21 -1.93 6.89
CA ASP A 115 15.36 -2.60 6.31
C ASP A 115 15.20 -2.53 4.79
N ARG A 116 16.19 -1.91 4.15
CA ARG A 116 16.32 -1.93 2.71
C ARG A 116 16.70 -3.33 2.29
N VAL A 117 15.95 -3.89 1.36
CA VAL A 117 16.19 -5.22 0.81
C VAL A 117 16.38 -5.14 -0.69
N ASN A 118 16.94 -6.21 -1.24
CA ASN A 118 16.74 -6.56 -2.63
C ASN A 118 15.74 -7.72 -2.72
N ILE A 119 15.19 -7.90 -3.91
CA ILE A 119 14.49 -9.11 -4.29
C ILE A 119 15.29 -9.72 -5.44
N VAL A 120 15.64 -10.99 -5.31
CA VAL A 120 16.43 -11.76 -6.26
C VAL A 120 15.66 -13.04 -6.58
N GLY A 121 15.08 -13.10 -7.79
CA GLY A 121 14.31 -14.26 -8.24
C GLY A 121 13.13 -14.62 -7.33
N GLY A 122 12.46 -13.61 -6.79
CA GLY A 122 11.31 -13.72 -5.89
C GLY A 122 11.67 -13.93 -4.41
N LEU A 123 12.94 -14.09 -4.07
CA LEU A 123 13.40 -14.16 -2.69
C LEU A 123 13.90 -12.80 -2.21
N ILE A 124 13.64 -12.49 -0.95
CA ILE A 124 14.12 -11.28 -0.28
C ILE A 124 15.55 -11.51 0.18
N ASP A 125 16.44 -10.63 -0.25
CA ASP A 125 17.85 -10.53 0.10
C ASP A 125 18.00 -9.36 1.09
N VAL A 126 18.07 -9.69 2.38
CA VAL A 126 18.04 -8.70 3.48
C VAL A 126 19.41 -8.12 3.75
N ASP A 127 20.46 -8.95 3.69
CA ASP A 127 21.83 -8.50 3.93
C ASP A 127 22.49 -7.88 2.68
N GLN A 128 21.81 -7.98 1.53
CA GLN A 128 22.15 -7.38 0.26
C GLN A 128 23.43 -7.94 -0.37
N ASP A 129 23.78 -9.19 -0.07
CA ASP A 129 24.95 -9.86 -0.65
C ASP A 129 24.66 -10.58 -1.98
N GLY A 130 23.36 -10.71 -2.33
CA GLY A 130 22.85 -11.32 -3.55
C GLY A 130 22.81 -12.86 -3.52
N ILE A 131 23.02 -13.47 -2.37
CA ILE A 131 22.95 -14.92 -2.14
C ILE A 131 21.64 -15.22 -1.41
N VAL A 132 20.75 -15.96 -2.07
CA VAL A 132 19.49 -16.42 -1.50
C VAL A 132 19.25 -17.87 -1.94
N PRO A 133 18.60 -18.72 -1.11
CA PRO A 133 18.12 -18.45 0.25
C PRO A 133 19.19 -18.68 1.33
N GLU A 134 19.33 -17.77 2.32
CA GLU A 134 20.17 -17.98 3.51
C GLU A 134 19.52 -17.47 4.81
N PHE A 135 19.95 -18.02 5.96
CA PHE A 135 19.47 -17.58 7.29
C PHE A 135 19.83 -16.12 7.62
N THR A 136 20.81 -15.54 6.92
CA THR A 136 21.13 -14.11 7.06
C THR A 136 20.06 -13.21 6.45
N ASP A 137 19.17 -13.78 5.64
CA ASP A 137 17.97 -13.12 5.10
C ASP A 137 16.76 -13.16 6.04
N ASP A 138 16.89 -13.73 7.24
CA ASP A 138 15.77 -13.84 8.18
C ASP A 138 15.42 -12.49 8.82
N LEU A 139 14.13 -12.17 8.84
CA LEU A 139 13.56 -11.04 9.57
C LEU A 139 12.28 -11.45 10.28
N THR A 140 11.99 -10.78 11.39
CA THR A 140 10.74 -11.02 12.14
C THR A 140 9.93 -9.74 12.25
N ASN A 141 8.61 -9.89 12.28
CA ASN A 141 7.68 -8.78 12.45
C ASN A 141 7.87 -7.66 11.41
N VAL A 142 7.99 -8.05 10.15
CA VAL A 142 7.94 -7.14 8.99
C VAL A 142 6.48 -6.79 8.74
N GLN A 143 6.19 -5.53 8.44
CA GLN A 143 4.82 -5.11 8.11
C GLN A 143 4.71 -4.83 6.62
N LEU A 144 3.97 -5.68 5.93
CA LEU A 144 3.62 -5.48 4.53
C LEU A 144 2.31 -4.70 4.42
N TYR A 145 2.23 -3.82 3.43
CA TYR A 145 1.07 -2.98 3.19
C TYR A 145 0.38 -3.43 1.91
N ARG A 146 -0.94 -3.45 1.88
CA ARG A 146 -1.73 -3.80 0.70
C ARG A 146 -3.04 -3.04 0.62
N ASP A 147 -3.64 -3.01 -0.57
CA ASP A 147 -4.98 -2.43 -0.81
C ASP A 147 -6.12 -3.47 -0.70
#